data_AF-A0A356QHH1-F1
#
_entry.id   AF-A0A356QHH1-F1
#
_cell.length_a   1.000
_cell.length_b   1.000
_cell.length_c   1.000
_cell.angle_alpha   90.00
_cell.angle_beta   90.00
_cell.angle_gamma   90.00
#
_symmetry.space_group_name_H-M   'P 1'
#
loop_
_entity.id
_entity.type
_entity.pdbx_description
1 polymer ?
#
loop_
_entity_poly.entity_id
_entity_poly.type
_entity_poly.pdbx_seq_one_letter_code
_entity_poly.pdbx_strand_id
1 'polypeptide(L)'
;MPVKFFGRDLVTTKWTSHLLAGIVVLAIAHMLSGALIIASLAQLLLVLFLLLGWPRFSSMARLLVIACILMSLFAIWWLPAPWVVLHEAAAGFVFLAAFMTVLALLRLPAYRSKLIHRCGQSLLMQPPTWRYPMLSLGSTLFGIVLNFGVLNLFMSMIDKANTLGAAQGRVWVQEVRRRRMLLATLRGFTLAPLVSPLGIGVAVVLGNLESLTWGELFPYVLASATVLFLLGWGCDQLAGPRPRAVKT
;
A
#
# COMPACT_ATOMS: atom_id res chain seq x y z
N MET A 1 1.42 24.91 -13.78
CA MET A 1 0.21 24.47 -13.04
C MET A 1 0.66 23.92 -11.69
N PRO A 2 0.24 24.52 -10.56
CA PRO A 2 0.64 24.02 -9.26
C PRO A 2 -0.04 22.68 -9.01
N VAL A 3 0.77 21.65 -8.79
CA VAL A 3 0.33 20.32 -8.34
C VAL A 3 -0.36 20.53 -7.00
N LYS A 4 -1.68 20.35 -6.95
CA LYS A 4 -2.45 20.27 -5.70
C LYS A 4 -1.87 19.10 -4.90
N PHE A 5 -1.02 19.44 -3.93
CA PHE A 5 -0.46 18.50 -2.98
C PHE A 5 -1.60 17.76 -2.27
N PHE A 6 -1.50 16.44 -2.32
CA PHE A 6 -2.33 15.45 -1.64
C PHE A 6 -2.16 15.62 -0.11
N GLY A 7 -2.82 16.63 0.47
CA GLY A 7 -2.58 17.03 1.86
C GLY A 7 -3.67 17.85 2.55
N ARG A 8 -4.76 18.20 1.86
CA ARG A 8 -5.98 18.76 2.47
C ARG A 8 -7.09 17.76 2.19
N ASP A 9 -7.35 16.88 3.16
CA ASP A 9 -8.56 16.04 3.32
C ASP A 9 -8.32 14.89 4.32
N LEU A 10 -7.12 14.78 4.91
CA LEU A 10 -6.85 13.95 6.10
C LEU A 10 -7.43 14.53 7.40
N VAL A 11 -8.47 15.37 7.32
CA VAL A 11 -9.37 15.56 8.46
C VAL A 11 -10.40 14.44 8.38
N THR A 12 -9.97 13.25 8.80
CA THR A 12 -10.87 12.21 9.25
C THR A 12 -11.73 12.82 10.34
N THR A 13 -13.02 13.00 10.09
CA THR A 13 -13.97 13.46 11.10
C THR A 13 -13.81 12.51 12.30
N LYS A 14 -13.68 13.02 13.53
CA LYS A 14 -13.38 12.21 14.73
C LYS A 14 -14.17 10.88 14.77
N TRP A 15 -15.44 10.94 14.37
CA TRP A 15 -16.36 9.82 14.22
C TRP A 15 -15.85 8.63 13.39
N THR A 16 -15.29 8.83 12.20
CA THR A 16 -14.82 7.71 11.36
C THR A 16 -13.62 7.00 11.98
N SER A 17 -12.77 7.75 12.67
CA SER A 17 -11.61 7.19 13.38
C SER A 17 -12.04 6.39 14.61
N HIS A 18 -13.07 6.85 15.33
CA HIS A 18 -13.65 6.10 16.44
C HIS A 18 -14.34 4.81 15.98
N LEU A 19 -15.03 4.82 14.83
CA LEU A 19 -15.64 3.62 14.25
C LEU A 19 -14.59 2.58 13.84
N LEU A 20 -13.51 2.98 13.17
CA LEU A 20 -12.41 2.08 12.82
C LEU A 20 -11.70 1.53 14.06
N ALA A 21 -11.47 2.36 15.07
CA ALA A 21 -10.92 1.91 16.35
C ALA A 21 -11.84 0.89 17.03
N GLY A 22 -13.16 1.11 16.99
CA GLY A 22 -14.16 0.15 17.45
C GLY A 22 -14.08 -1.18 16.70
N ILE A 23 -14.04 -1.16 15.36
CA ILE A 23 -13.89 -2.37 14.53
C ILE A 23 -12.63 -3.15 14.93
N VAL A 24 -11.50 -2.48 15.13
CA VAL A 24 -10.24 -3.11 15.55
C VAL A 24 -10.37 -3.76 16.93
N VAL A 25 -10.91 -3.05 17.92
CA VAL A 25 -11.07 -3.57 19.28
C VAL A 25 -12.00 -4.78 19.29
N LEU A 26 -13.12 -4.71 18.57
CA LEU A 26 -14.05 -5.84 18.46
C LEU A 26 -13.45 -7.03 17.70
N ALA A 27 -12.68 -6.79 16.63
CA ALA A 27 -12.02 -7.86 15.89
C ALA A 27 -10.98 -8.59 16.77
N ILE A 28 -10.19 -7.84 17.54
CA ILE A 28 -9.22 -8.41 18.50
C ILE A 28 -9.96 -9.17 19.61
N ALA A 29 -11.03 -8.60 20.16
CA ALA A 29 -11.84 -9.25 21.18
C ALA A 29 -12.49 -10.55 20.66
N HIS A 30 -12.94 -10.58 19.41
CA HIS A 30 -13.45 -11.80 18.78
C HIS A 30 -12.34 -12.84 18.61
N MET A 31 -11.14 -12.45 18.13
CA MET A 31 -9.99 -13.37 18.03
C MET A 31 -9.59 -13.96 19.39
N LEU A 32 -9.67 -13.20 20.48
CA LEU A 32 -9.31 -13.69 21.82
C LEU A 32 -10.42 -14.55 22.46
N SER A 33 -11.69 -14.25 22.22
CA SER A 33 -12.80 -14.87 22.95
C SER A 33 -13.54 -15.97 22.18
N GLY A 34 -13.43 -16.01 20.85
CA GLY A 34 -14.23 -16.91 20.00
C GLY A 34 -15.73 -16.65 20.04
N ALA A 35 -16.19 -15.57 20.66
CA ALA A 35 -17.62 -15.33 20.86
C ALA A 35 -18.30 -14.86 19.56
N LEU A 36 -19.33 -15.60 19.13
CA LEU A 36 -20.15 -15.33 17.93
C LEU A 36 -20.87 -13.96 17.99
N ILE A 37 -21.21 -13.49 19.19
CA ILE A 37 -21.91 -12.21 19.41
C ILE A 37 -20.99 -11.02 19.08
N ILE A 38 -19.68 -11.17 19.30
CA ILE A 38 -18.71 -10.11 19.01
C ILE A 38 -18.47 -10.01 17.50
N ALA A 39 -18.51 -11.13 16.78
CA ALA A 39 -18.39 -11.16 15.32
C ALA A 39 -19.55 -10.41 14.64
N SER A 40 -20.80 -10.69 15.05
CA SER A 40 -21.97 -10.03 14.47
C SER A 40 -21.99 -8.52 14.75
N LEU A 41 -21.54 -8.10 15.95
CA LEU A 41 -21.42 -6.69 16.29
C LEU A 41 -20.34 -5.98 15.45
N ALA A 42 -19.21 -6.65 15.18
CA ALA A 42 -18.16 -6.12 14.30
C ALA A 42 -18.62 -5.97 12.84
N GLN A 43 -19.41 -6.93 12.35
CA GLN A 43 -20.03 -6.90 11.02
C GLN A 43 -21.03 -5.74 10.89
N LEU A 44 -21.89 -5.54 11.88
CA LEU A 44 -22.82 -4.40 11.93
C LEU A 44 -22.06 -3.06 11.90
N LEU A 45 -20.98 -2.97 12.66
CA LEU A 45 -20.15 -1.76 12.71
C LEU A 45 -19.45 -1.49 11.37
N LEU A 46 -19.04 -2.53 10.65
CA LEU A 46 -18.48 -2.43 9.30
C LEU A 46 -19.51 -1.93 8.28
N VAL A 47 -20.75 -2.43 8.33
CA VAL A 47 -21.85 -1.93 7.49
C VAL A 47 -22.13 -0.46 7.78
N LEU A 48 -22.20 -0.09 9.06
CA LEU A 48 -22.38 1.31 9.47
C LEU A 48 -21.25 2.20 8.96
N PHE A 49 -20.00 1.72 9.02
CA PHE A 49 -18.85 2.43 8.47
C PHE A 49 -18.96 2.61 6.94
N LEU A 50 -19.38 1.59 6.19
CA LEU A 50 -19.59 1.69 4.74
C LEU A 50 -20.68 2.70 4.38
N LEU A 51 -21.78 2.72 5.12
CA LEU A 51 -22.89 3.66 4.90
C LEU A 51 -22.47 5.12 5.17
N LEU A 52 -21.81 5.37 6.31
CA LEU A 52 -21.32 6.70 6.67
C LEU A 52 -20.16 7.16 5.78
N GLY A 53 -19.34 6.23 5.29
CA GLY A 53 -18.20 6.48 4.43
C GLY A 53 -18.55 6.70 2.94
N TRP A 54 -19.76 6.33 2.52
CA TRP A 54 -20.23 6.36 1.14
C TRP A 54 -19.90 7.64 0.33
N PRO A 55 -20.15 8.87 0.84
CA PRO A 55 -19.85 10.09 0.08
C PRO A 55 -18.35 10.36 -0.08
N ARG A 56 -17.50 9.70 0.69
CA ARG A 56 -16.03 9.91 0.69
C ARG A 56 -15.28 8.86 -0.12
N PHE A 57 -15.96 7.79 -0.54
CA PHE A 57 -15.34 6.73 -1.33
C PHE A 57 -15.03 7.21 -2.75
N SER A 58 -13.84 6.82 -3.23
CA SER A 58 -13.48 7.03 -4.65
C SER A 58 -14.49 6.31 -5.56
N SER A 59 -14.63 6.75 -6.81
CA SER A 59 -15.53 6.11 -7.77
C SER A 59 -15.23 4.61 -7.94
N MET A 60 -13.96 4.22 -7.88
CA MET A 60 -13.55 2.82 -7.91
C MET A 60 -14.01 2.03 -6.67
N ALA A 61 -13.87 2.61 -5.47
CA ALA A 61 -14.35 1.97 -4.25
C ALA A 61 -15.87 1.80 -4.25
N ARG A 62 -16.62 2.80 -4.73
CA ARG A 62 -18.09 2.69 -4.89
C ARG A 62 -18.49 1.57 -5.85
N LEU A 63 -17.80 1.44 -6.98
CA LEU A 63 -18.05 0.35 -7.93
C LEU A 63 -17.84 -1.02 -7.29
N LEU A 64 -16.76 -1.19 -6.53
CA LEU A 64 -16.47 -2.45 -5.82
C LEU A 64 -17.56 -2.79 -4.79
N VAL A 65 -18.02 -1.80 -4.01
CA VAL A 65 -19.10 -2.03 -3.04
C VAL A 65 -20.39 -2.44 -3.75
N ILE A 66 -20.74 -1.78 -4.86
CA ILE A 66 -21.91 -2.16 -5.67
C ILE A 66 -21.76 -3.59 -6.21
N ALA A 67 -20.59 -3.95 -6.72
CA ALA A 67 -20.32 -5.31 -7.21
C ALA A 67 -20.47 -6.35 -6.08
N CYS A 68 -19.97 -6.06 -4.88
CA CYS A 68 -20.17 -6.93 -3.70
C CYS A 68 -21.65 -7.07 -3.33
N ILE A 69 -22.44 -5.99 -3.39
CA ILE A 69 -23.90 -6.05 -3.15
C ILE A 69 -24.58 -6.92 -4.20
N LEU A 70 -24.27 -6.73 -5.48
CA LEU A 70 -24.82 -7.55 -6.57
C LEU A 70 -24.47 -9.02 -6.41
N MET A 71 -23.21 -9.34 -6.08
CA MET A 71 -22.79 -10.72 -5.81
C MET A 71 -23.47 -11.31 -4.58
N SER A 72 -23.70 -10.51 -3.54
CA SER A 72 -24.43 -10.95 -2.34
C SER A 72 -25.89 -11.26 -2.67
N LEU A 73 -26.56 -10.42 -3.48
CA LEU A 73 -27.93 -10.67 -3.96
C LEU A 73 -28.01 -11.93 -4.82
N PHE A 74 -27.02 -12.13 -5.69
CA PHE A 74 -26.93 -13.34 -6.50
C PHE A 74 -26.75 -14.60 -5.65
N ALA A 75 -25.89 -14.55 -4.61
CA ALA A 75 -25.70 -15.65 -3.68
C ALA A 75 -26.99 -16.00 -2.91
N ILE A 76 -27.76 -14.98 -2.49
CA ILE A 76 -29.07 -15.18 -1.83
C ILE A 76 -30.06 -15.90 -2.76
N TRP A 77 -30.00 -15.62 -4.05
CA TRP A 77 -30.91 -16.22 -5.03
C TRP A 77 -30.54 -17.65 -5.41
N TRP A 78 -29.25 -17.98 -5.43
CA TRP A 78 -28.76 -19.27 -5.94
C TRP A 78 -28.48 -20.32 -4.85
N LEU A 79 -28.00 -19.90 -3.67
CA LEU A 79 -27.57 -20.85 -2.64
C LEU A 79 -28.70 -21.25 -1.69
N PRO A 80 -28.74 -22.53 -1.25
CA PRO A 80 -29.73 -23.01 -0.29
C PRO A 80 -29.51 -22.48 1.14
N ALA A 81 -28.27 -22.12 1.50
CA ALA A 81 -27.91 -21.57 2.82
C ALA A 81 -27.09 -20.28 2.69
N PRO A 82 -27.68 -19.18 2.18
CA PRO A 82 -26.93 -17.98 1.81
C PRO A 82 -26.36 -17.23 3.02
N TRP A 83 -27.02 -17.32 4.17
CA TRP A 83 -26.63 -16.57 5.36
C TRP A 83 -25.28 -17.01 5.95
N VAL A 84 -24.97 -18.31 5.87
CA VAL A 84 -23.70 -18.86 6.35
C VAL A 84 -22.54 -18.30 5.52
N VAL A 85 -22.66 -18.35 4.20
CA VAL A 85 -21.65 -17.84 3.26
C VAL A 85 -21.47 -16.32 3.40
N LEU A 86 -22.56 -15.57 3.56
CA LEU A 86 -22.49 -14.12 3.77
C LEU A 86 -21.79 -13.78 5.10
N HIS A 87 -22.06 -14.55 6.17
CA HIS A 87 -21.43 -14.34 7.47
C HIS A 87 -19.92 -14.60 7.41
N GLU A 88 -19.52 -15.68 6.75
CA GLU A 88 -18.11 -16.04 6.57
C GLU A 88 -17.36 -15.00 5.72
N ALA A 89 -17.96 -14.58 4.60
CA ALA A 89 -17.42 -13.50 3.78
C ALA A 89 -17.28 -12.19 4.59
N ALA A 90 -18.31 -11.81 5.35
CA ALA A 90 -18.29 -10.61 6.18
C ALA A 90 -17.23 -10.67 7.29
N ALA A 91 -16.99 -11.84 7.88
CA ALA A 91 -15.90 -12.04 8.84
C ALA A 91 -14.53 -11.76 8.21
N GLY A 92 -14.30 -12.23 6.97
CA GLY A 92 -13.09 -11.92 6.20
C GLY A 92 -12.90 -10.42 5.97
N PHE A 93 -13.97 -9.69 5.63
CA PHE A 93 -13.93 -8.23 5.47
C PHE A 93 -13.62 -7.49 6.77
N VAL A 94 -14.22 -7.91 7.90
CA VAL A 94 -13.95 -7.34 9.22
C VAL A 94 -12.48 -7.55 9.60
N PHE A 95 -11.96 -8.77 9.40
CA PHE A 95 -10.56 -9.08 9.63
C PHE A 95 -9.63 -8.19 8.78
N LEU A 96 -9.89 -8.11 7.47
CA LEU A 96 -9.08 -7.29 6.56
C LEU A 96 -9.11 -5.80 6.96
N ALA A 97 -10.28 -5.27 7.33
CA ALA A 97 -10.44 -3.89 7.78
C ALA A 97 -9.67 -3.62 9.08
N ALA A 98 -9.79 -4.49 10.08
CA ALA A 98 -9.07 -4.37 11.34
C ALA A 98 -7.56 -4.46 11.11
N PHE A 99 -7.12 -5.43 10.33
CA PHE A 99 -5.72 -5.65 9.98
C PHE A 99 -5.10 -4.43 9.27
N MET A 100 -5.76 -3.91 8.23
CA MET A 100 -5.31 -2.70 7.52
C MET A 100 -5.26 -1.48 8.44
N THR A 101 -6.18 -1.37 9.39
CA THR A 101 -6.22 -0.28 10.37
C THR A 101 -5.05 -0.37 11.34
N VAL A 102 -4.74 -1.56 11.85
CA VAL A 102 -3.57 -1.78 12.72
C VAL A 102 -2.27 -1.48 11.97
N LEU A 103 -2.13 -1.92 10.72
CA LEU A 103 -0.99 -1.58 9.87
C LEU A 103 -0.85 -0.06 9.65
N ALA A 104 -1.97 0.64 9.45
CA ALA A 104 -1.98 2.10 9.35
C ALA A 104 -1.54 2.77 10.66
N LEU A 105 -1.92 2.20 11.81
CA LEU A 105 -1.52 2.71 13.13
C LEU A 105 -0.03 2.50 13.40
N LEU A 106 0.52 1.32 13.07
CA LEU A 106 1.95 1.00 13.19
C LEU A 106 2.84 1.94 12.37
N ARG A 107 2.30 2.54 11.30
CA ARG A 107 3.00 3.52 10.48
C ARG A 107 3.29 4.83 11.19
N LEU A 108 2.44 5.26 12.13
CA LEU A 108 2.56 6.55 12.81
C LEU A 108 3.91 6.73 13.53
N PRO A 109 4.34 5.80 14.41
CA PRO A 109 5.65 5.90 15.06
C PRO A 109 6.79 5.72 14.05
N ALA A 110 6.63 4.86 13.05
CA ALA A 110 7.65 4.63 12.03
C ALA A 110 7.91 5.89 11.19
N TYR A 111 6.87 6.66 10.83
CA TYR A 111 7.02 7.93 10.12
C TYR A 111 7.72 9.01 10.96
N ARG A 112 7.55 8.98 12.29
CA ARG A 112 8.22 9.91 13.21
C ARG A 112 9.66 9.51 13.55
N SER A 113 10.12 8.35 13.09
CA SER A 113 11.45 7.83 13.41
C SER A 113 12.56 8.55 12.64
N LYS A 114 13.50 9.15 13.37
CA LYS A 114 14.71 9.76 12.81
C LYS A 114 15.61 8.73 12.09
N LEU A 115 15.58 7.47 12.52
CA LEU A 115 16.40 6.40 11.94
C LEU A 115 15.95 6.06 10.52
N ILE A 116 14.64 5.95 10.32
CA ILE A 116 14.04 5.70 8.99
C ILE A 116 14.39 6.84 8.02
N HIS A 117 14.31 8.09 8.48
CA HIS A 117 14.75 9.24 7.70
C HIS A 117 16.24 9.19 7.33
N ARG A 118 17.13 8.86 8.27
CA ARG A 118 18.58 8.74 8.02
C ARG A 118 18.91 7.63 7.02
N CYS A 119 18.30 6.45 7.18
CA CYS A 119 18.47 5.35 6.23
C CYS A 119 18.01 5.76 4.83
N GLY A 120 16.81 6.36 4.72
CA GLY A 120 16.28 6.92 3.48
C GLY A 120 17.26 7.86 2.77
N GLN A 121 17.90 8.77 3.53
CA GLN A 121 18.87 9.72 2.97
C GLN A 121 20.11 8.99 2.46
N SER A 122 20.59 7.99 3.19
CA SER A 122 21.74 7.18 2.77
C SER A 122 21.49 6.37 1.49
N LEU A 123 20.25 5.89 1.27
CA LEU A 123 19.89 5.21 0.01
C LEU A 123 19.86 6.19 -1.18
N LEU A 124 19.49 7.45 -0.93
CA LEU A 124 19.39 8.49 -1.98
C LEU A 124 20.74 9.07 -2.41
N MET A 125 21.74 9.00 -1.54
CA MET A 125 23.10 9.52 -1.76
C MET A 125 24.02 8.52 -2.48
N GLN A 126 23.50 7.39 -2.96
CA GLN A 126 24.28 6.41 -3.71
C GLN A 126 24.71 6.90 -5.10
N PRO A 127 25.83 6.39 -5.63
CA PRO A 127 26.34 6.77 -6.95
C PRO A 127 25.32 6.46 -8.07
N PRO A 128 25.40 7.16 -9.22
CA PRO A 128 24.36 7.15 -10.25
C PRO A 128 23.94 5.77 -10.76
N THR A 129 24.90 4.85 -10.90
CA THR A 129 24.69 3.47 -11.34
C THR A 129 24.00 2.59 -10.30
N TRP A 130 24.20 2.87 -9.01
CA TRP A 130 23.58 2.13 -7.89
C TRP A 130 22.30 2.79 -7.36
N ARG A 131 21.91 3.92 -7.96
CA ARG A 131 20.78 4.69 -7.47
C ARG A 131 19.45 3.95 -7.67
N TYR A 132 19.23 3.38 -8.85
CA TYR A 132 18.03 2.59 -9.15
C TYR A 132 17.84 1.40 -8.20
N PRO A 133 18.81 0.47 -8.06
CA PRO A 133 18.61 -0.67 -7.18
C PRO A 133 18.43 -0.29 -5.73
N MET A 134 19.21 0.68 -5.24
CA MET A 134 19.14 1.07 -3.84
C MET A 134 17.79 1.73 -3.52
N LEU A 135 17.28 2.58 -4.41
CA LEU A 135 15.94 3.15 -4.30
C LEU A 135 14.84 2.11 -4.40
N SER A 136 14.95 1.16 -5.34
CA SER A 136 13.94 0.14 -5.58
C SER A 136 13.88 -0.87 -4.43
N LEU A 137 15.03 -1.42 -4.00
CA LEU A 137 15.12 -2.30 -2.82
C LEU A 137 14.73 -1.57 -1.54
N GLY A 138 15.22 -0.34 -1.35
CA GLY A 138 14.83 0.50 -0.22
C GLY A 138 13.33 0.73 -0.18
N SER A 139 12.72 1.13 -1.30
CA SER A 139 11.28 1.33 -1.36
C SER A 139 10.48 0.04 -1.19
N THR A 140 11.04 -1.11 -1.56
CA THR A 140 10.44 -2.42 -1.30
C THR A 140 10.42 -2.69 0.22
N LEU A 141 11.58 -2.64 0.87
CA LEU A 141 11.74 -2.91 2.30
C LEU A 141 10.97 -1.92 3.18
N PHE A 142 11.15 -0.61 2.94
CA PHE A 142 10.38 0.41 3.64
C PHE A 142 8.90 0.37 3.28
N GLY A 143 8.55 -0.10 2.07
CA GLY A 143 7.16 -0.33 1.67
C GLY A 143 6.50 -1.45 2.46
N ILE A 144 7.24 -2.49 2.86
CA ILE A 144 6.70 -3.56 3.73
C ILE A 144 6.31 -2.98 5.11
N VAL A 145 7.15 -2.11 5.67
CA VAL A 145 6.94 -1.54 7.01
C VAL A 145 5.98 -0.34 7.02
N LEU A 146 6.15 0.58 6.07
CA LEU A 146 5.43 1.86 6.01
C LEU A 146 4.23 1.82 5.06
N ASN A 147 4.07 0.75 4.28
CA ASN A 147 3.03 0.60 3.27
C ASN A 147 2.98 1.87 2.40
N PHE A 148 1.82 2.50 2.18
CA PHE A 148 1.73 3.73 1.38
C PHE A 148 2.50 4.95 1.92
N GLY A 149 2.97 4.95 3.17
CA GLY A 149 3.73 6.07 3.75
C GLY A 149 5.11 6.28 3.13
N VAL A 150 5.71 5.22 2.57
CA VAL A 150 7.07 5.30 1.99
C VAL A 150 7.12 6.26 0.79
N LEU A 151 6.05 6.31 -0.01
CA LEU A 151 6.01 7.16 -1.21
C LEU A 151 6.07 8.65 -0.84
N ASN A 152 5.31 9.07 0.17
CA ASN A 152 5.32 10.46 0.63
C ASN A 152 6.68 10.84 1.24
N LEU A 153 7.23 9.92 2.06
CA LEU A 153 8.55 10.08 2.64
C LEU A 153 9.62 10.25 1.56
N PHE A 154 9.73 9.30 0.64
CA PHE A 154 10.74 9.30 -0.42
C PHE A 154 10.54 10.46 -1.38
N MET A 155 9.31 10.84 -1.73
CA MET A 155 9.03 12.01 -2.56
C MET A 155 9.58 13.28 -1.92
N SER A 156 9.30 13.52 -0.64
CA SER A 156 9.83 14.68 0.10
C SER A 156 11.36 14.67 0.19
N MET A 157 11.98 13.49 0.24
CA MET A 157 13.42 13.34 0.36
C MET A 157 14.13 13.46 -0.99
N ILE A 158 13.54 12.95 -2.07
CA ILE A 158 14.00 13.13 -3.45
C ILE A 158 14.00 14.61 -3.79
N ASP A 159 12.93 15.33 -3.43
CA ASP A 159 12.82 16.77 -3.68
C ASP A 159 13.90 17.56 -2.92
N LYS A 160 14.24 17.16 -1.69
CA LYS A 160 15.33 17.75 -0.91
C LYS A 160 16.72 17.39 -1.43
N ALA A 161 16.92 16.16 -1.90
CA ALA A 161 18.23 15.67 -2.35
C ALA A 161 18.60 16.15 -3.77
N ASN A 162 17.61 16.47 -4.60
CA ASN A 162 17.81 16.87 -5.99
C ASN A 162 17.86 18.40 -6.13
N THR A 163 18.94 19.01 -5.65
CA THR A 163 19.15 20.46 -5.69
C THR A 163 19.70 20.95 -7.04
N LEU A 164 19.41 22.20 -7.40
CA LEU A 164 19.91 22.88 -8.61
C LEU A 164 21.45 22.93 -8.66
N GLY A 165 22.11 23.05 -7.51
CA GLY A 165 23.57 23.00 -7.40
C GLY A 165 24.14 21.65 -7.84
N ALA A 166 23.51 20.55 -7.45
CA ALA A 166 23.91 19.20 -7.87
C ALA A 166 23.59 18.91 -9.37
N ALA A 167 22.72 19.71 -9.99
CA ALA A 167 22.36 19.63 -11.40
C ALA A 167 23.20 20.56 -12.31
N GLN A 168 24.27 21.18 -11.77
CA GLN A 168 25.10 22.16 -12.49
C GLN A 168 24.26 23.31 -13.09
N GLY A 169 23.19 23.74 -12.39
CA GLY A 169 22.29 24.80 -12.83
C GLY A 169 21.30 24.43 -13.95
N ARG A 170 21.29 23.17 -14.42
CA ARG A 170 20.42 22.74 -15.53
C ARG A 170 19.09 22.16 -15.05
N VAL A 171 18.02 22.96 -15.15
CA VAL A 171 16.65 22.59 -14.75
C VAL A 171 16.18 21.27 -15.41
N TRP A 172 16.53 21.03 -16.68
CA TRP A 172 16.14 19.81 -17.38
C TRP A 172 16.76 18.54 -16.75
N VAL A 173 18.00 18.63 -16.28
CA VAL A 173 18.72 17.51 -15.63
C VAL A 173 18.06 17.18 -14.31
N GLN A 174 17.68 18.22 -13.55
CA GLN A 174 16.96 18.07 -12.29
C GLN A 174 15.64 17.32 -12.50
N GLU A 175 14.83 17.71 -13.48
CA GLU A 175 13.53 17.07 -13.72
C GLU A 175 13.68 15.61 -14.17
N VAL A 176 14.65 15.31 -15.04
CA VAL A 176 14.94 13.94 -15.47
C VAL A 176 15.40 13.07 -14.29
N ARG A 177 16.29 13.59 -13.43
CA ARG A 177 16.74 12.88 -12.22
C ARG A 177 15.59 12.64 -11.26
N ARG A 178 14.74 13.64 -11.02
CA ARG A 178 13.55 13.54 -10.17
C ARG A 178 12.61 12.46 -10.67
N ARG A 179 12.25 12.50 -11.96
CA ARG A 179 11.36 11.51 -12.59
C ARG A 179 11.91 10.09 -12.46
N ARG A 180 13.21 9.89 -12.67
CA ARG A 180 13.84 8.58 -12.50
C ARG A 180 13.78 8.07 -11.07
N MET A 181 14.08 8.93 -10.09
CA MET A 181 14.02 8.52 -8.69
C MET A 181 12.60 8.18 -8.25
N LEU A 182 11.60 8.95 -8.73
CA LEU A 182 10.20 8.65 -8.49
C LEU A 182 9.77 7.33 -9.16
N LEU A 183 10.17 7.09 -10.41
CA LEU A 183 9.88 5.83 -11.11
C LEU A 183 10.56 4.63 -10.44
N ALA A 184 11.81 4.76 -9.99
CA ALA A 184 12.52 3.72 -9.25
C ALA A 184 11.82 3.41 -7.91
N THR A 185 11.40 4.46 -7.20
CA THR A 185 10.64 4.32 -5.95
C THR A 185 9.29 3.65 -6.19
N LEU A 186 8.53 4.08 -7.20
CA LEU A 186 7.24 3.47 -7.54
C LEU A 186 7.39 2.00 -7.93
N ARG A 187 8.39 1.66 -8.74
CA ARG A 187 8.69 0.27 -9.12
C ARG A 187 9.09 -0.59 -7.91
N GLY A 188 9.93 -0.07 -7.02
CA GLY A 188 10.27 -0.75 -5.77
C GLY A 188 9.05 -0.92 -4.86
N PHE A 189 8.24 0.13 -4.73
CA PHE A 189 7.01 0.07 -3.95
C PHE A 189 6.03 -0.98 -4.48
N THR A 190 5.91 -1.16 -5.80
CA THR A 190 5.05 -2.22 -6.36
C THR A 190 5.50 -3.64 -5.98
N LEU A 191 6.77 -3.84 -5.62
CA LEU A 191 7.28 -5.12 -5.12
C LEU A 191 6.97 -5.34 -3.64
N ALA A 192 6.69 -4.27 -2.87
CA ALA A 192 6.48 -4.38 -1.44
C ALA A 192 5.24 -5.23 -1.07
N PRO A 193 4.05 -5.03 -1.68
CA PRO A 193 2.90 -5.90 -1.42
C PRO A 193 3.09 -7.34 -1.90
N LEU A 194 3.96 -7.56 -2.89
CA LEU A 194 4.26 -8.88 -3.42
C LEU A 194 5.07 -9.68 -2.39
N VAL A 195 6.15 -9.11 -1.87
CA VAL A 195 7.07 -9.78 -0.92
C VAL A 195 6.56 -9.76 0.52
N SER A 196 5.67 -8.82 0.87
CA SER A 196 5.16 -8.68 2.24
C SER A 196 4.27 -9.86 2.64
N PRO A 197 4.57 -10.59 3.74
CA PRO A 197 3.64 -11.57 4.32
C PRO A 197 2.30 -10.93 4.71
N LEU A 198 2.35 -9.65 5.06
CA LEU A 198 1.20 -8.83 5.48
C LEU A 198 0.54 -8.12 4.29
N GLY A 199 0.99 -8.37 3.06
CA GLY A 199 0.40 -7.83 1.85
C GLY A 199 -0.99 -8.42 1.61
N ILE A 200 -1.93 -7.58 1.15
CA ILE A 200 -3.32 -8.00 0.87
C ILE A 200 -3.34 -9.23 -0.05
N GLY A 201 -2.48 -9.26 -1.08
CA GLY A 201 -2.41 -10.39 -2.02
C GLY A 201 -2.06 -11.71 -1.33
N VAL A 202 -0.99 -11.71 -0.52
CA VAL A 202 -0.56 -12.90 0.22
C VAL A 202 -1.60 -13.33 1.25
N ALA A 203 -2.18 -12.37 1.99
CA ALA A 203 -3.22 -12.65 2.98
C ALA A 203 -4.48 -13.28 2.35
N VAL A 204 -4.90 -12.81 1.18
CA VAL A 204 -6.05 -13.38 0.46
C VAL A 204 -5.73 -14.79 -0.05
N VAL A 205 -4.55 -15.03 -0.60
CA VAL A 205 -4.14 -16.36 -1.09
C VAL A 205 -4.10 -17.36 0.07
N LEU A 206 -3.40 -17.03 1.16
CA LEU A 206 -3.30 -17.90 2.34
C LEU A 206 -4.66 -18.11 3.03
N GLY A 207 -5.54 -17.11 2.98
CA GLY A 207 -6.89 -17.21 3.55
C GLY A 207 -7.86 -18.07 2.75
N ASN A 208 -7.61 -18.31 1.46
CA ASN A 208 -8.46 -19.16 0.60
C ASN A 208 -7.87 -20.55 0.36
N LEU A 209 -6.55 -20.73 0.56
CA LEU A 209 -5.83 -21.99 0.37
C LEU A 209 -5.27 -22.44 1.72
N GLU A 210 -6.10 -23.13 2.50
CA GLU A 210 -5.79 -23.57 3.87
C GLU A 210 -4.55 -24.48 3.95
N SER A 211 -4.22 -25.19 2.87
CA SER A 211 -3.07 -26.11 2.82
C SER A 211 -1.73 -25.43 2.56
N LEU A 212 -1.71 -24.13 2.22
CA LEU A 212 -0.50 -23.44 1.78
C LEU A 212 0.13 -22.66 2.94
N THR A 213 1.41 -22.91 3.21
CA THR A 213 2.15 -22.13 4.22
C THR A 213 2.92 -20.97 3.58
N TRP A 214 3.16 -19.90 4.35
CA TRP A 214 3.97 -18.77 3.86
C TRP A 214 5.39 -19.19 3.44
N GLY A 215 5.97 -20.18 4.13
CA GLY A 215 7.30 -20.70 3.81
C GLY A 215 7.37 -21.35 2.42
N GLU A 216 6.30 -22.01 1.98
CA GLU A 216 6.21 -22.61 0.64
C GLU A 216 5.94 -21.57 -0.44
N LEU A 217 5.17 -20.53 -0.13
CA LEU A 217 4.83 -19.46 -1.07
C LEU A 217 5.99 -18.47 -1.26
N PHE A 218 6.77 -18.22 -0.21
CA PHE A 218 7.89 -17.27 -0.19
C PHE A 218 8.88 -17.42 -1.36
N PRO A 219 9.40 -18.61 -1.73
CA PRO A 219 10.34 -18.74 -2.83
C PRO A 219 9.75 -18.30 -4.18
N TYR A 220 8.48 -18.60 -4.45
CA TYR A 220 7.80 -18.19 -5.69
C TYR A 220 7.58 -16.68 -5.76
N VAL A 221 7.18 -16.10 -4.63
CA VAL A 221 7.03 -14.65 -4.46
C VAL A 221 8.38 -13.94 -4.64
N LEU A 222 9.45 -14.49 -4.07
CA LEU A 222 10.79 -13.92 -4.18
C LEU A 222 11.34 -14.02 -5.60
N ALA A 223 11.11 -15.16 -6.28
CA ALA A 223 11.51 -15.36 -7.66
C ALA A 223 10.80 -14.37 -8.60
N SER A 224 9.48 -14.24 -8.47
CA SER A 224 8.71 -13.27 -9.26
C SER A 224 9.12 -11.82 -8.96
N ALA A 225 9.34 -11.47 -7.70
CA ALA A 225 9.83 -10.14 -7.32
C ALA A 225 11.22 -9.84 -7.93
N THR A 226 12.10 -10.83 -7.96
CA THR A 226 13.44 -10.71 -8.55
C THR A 226 13.37 -10.52 -10.06
N VAL A 227 12.53 -11.29 -10.76
CA VAL A 227 12.31 -11.11 -12.21
C VAL A 227 11.79 -9.70 -12.51
N LEU A 228 10.77 -9.24 -11.78
CA LEU A 228 10.21 -7.90 -11.95
C LEU A 228 11.24 -6.80 -11.63
N PHE A 229 12.06 -7.00 -10.59
CA PHE A 229 13.14 -6.09 -10.23
C PHE A 229 14.19 -5.98 -11.34
N LEU A 230 14.66 -7.12 -11.88
CA LEU A 230 15.64 -7.16 -12.96
C LEU A 230 15.11 -6.52 -14.25
N LEU A 231 13.85 -6.80 -14.60
CA LEU A 231 13.18 -6.15 -15.74
C LEU A 231 13.07 -4.64 -15.53
N GLY A 232 12.71 -4.21 -14.32
CA GLY A 232 12.65 -2.80 -13.94
C GLY A 232 14.00 -2.10 -14.03
N TRP A 233 15.07 -2.79 -13.63
CA TRP A 233 16.45 -2.32 -13.76
C TRP A 233 16.84 -2.19 -15.23
N GLY A 234 16.63 -3.23 -16.04
CA GLY A 234 16.94 -3.21 -17.46
C GLY A 234 16.25 -2.04 -18.18
N CYS A 235 14.98 -1.80 -17.86
CA CYS A 235 14.24 -0.64 -18.38
C CYS A 235 14.85 0.71 -17.96
N ASP A 236 15.38 0.84 -16.74
CA ASP A 236 16.00 2.10 -16.28
C ASP A 236 17.35 2.38 -16.97
N GLN A 237 18.13 1.32 -17.20
CA GLN A 237 19.39 1.38 -17.95
C GLN A 237 19.13 1.80 -19.41
N LEU A 238 18.16 1.15 -20.08
CA LEU A 238 17.77 1.48 -21.46
C LEU A 238 17.22 2.90 -21.60
N ALA A 239 16.54 3.42 -20.57
CA ALA A 239 16.03 4.79 -20.54
C ALA A 239 17.13 5.85 -20.33
N GLY A 240 18.42 5.45 -20.24
CA GLY A 240 19.65 6.26 -20.17
C GLY A 240 19.57 7.63 -20.88
N PRO A 241 20.16 8.72 -20.33
CA PRO A 241 20.05 10.04 -20.93
C PRO A 241 20.63 10.02 -22.35
N ARG A 242 19.74 10.07 -23.35
CA ARG A 242 20.12 10.49 -24.70
C ARG A 242 20.23 12.01 -24.65
N PRO A 243 21.38 12.60 -25.00
CA PRO A 243 21.48 14.05 -25.14
C PRO A 243 20.35 14.49 -26.07
N ARG A 244 19.43 15.33 -25.58
CA ARG A 244 18.55 16.07 -26.48
C ARG A 244 19.49 16.96 -27.29
N ALA A 245 19.64 16.68 -28.58
CA ALA A 245 20.25 17.62 -29.50
C ALA A 245 19.49 18.94 -29.34
N VAL A 246 20.18 19.93 -28.78
CA VAL A 246 19.68 21.29 -28.72
C VAL A 246 19.53 21.71 -30.17
N LYS A 247 18.29 21.87 -30.65
CA LYS A 247 18.05 22.62 -31.88
C LYS A 247 18.38 24.07 -31.54
N THR A 248 19.54 24.51 -32.00
CA THR A 248 19.94 25.91 -32.14
C THR A 248 18.94 26.67 -32.96
#